data_AF-A0A0B7NEK1-F1
#
_entry.id   AF-A0A0B7NEK1-F1
#
_cell.length_a   1.000
_cell.length_b   1.000
_cell.length_c   1.000
_cell.angle_alpha   90.00
_cell.angle_beta   90.00
_cell.angle_gamma   90.00
#
_symmetry.space_group_name_H-M   'P 1'
#
loop_
_entity.id
_entity.type
_entity.pdbx_description
1 polymer ?
#
loop_
_entity_poly.entity_id
_entity_poly.type
_entity_poly.pdbx_seq_one_letter_code
_entity_poly.pdbx_strand_id
1 'polypeptide(L)'
;MSQDINYIESITTALQATVNEDNEVDWDLFLIAEKETIINSHCGTHLNVFKGTWKRRFKEVASRLNFRIKTDSGDTNNWQSLICDELKAKRKTSSISASTTTSTKSTKSVHNNSISADDKKSAITYLENLPVEEKWRLKSGRFIEDVVMQAINDSTFEHPCLSYVVDLADPIWPNYFSPEETDEVRTYNSVELPDLQDEIQNCINLYDNNTLKTAADYYEFASNQKLKFSDSFEKRWIKESIMNAAGLFEEGELLNTNDFSEGDLLHTLWTFVYRAFKKSEVKAKLGERTSVSSALGRNEGRSLEFRERRERKVIGAKVDILFKKITDEVGCTEVGKHDVLVIDDKYLDDGMVKLPRTIRDMLCGLVEVNPHKINQLYTIGFLMMGLNLELLIMNVPAGKTVTRITRTKKLPFPGKPKNIRLDFLPLLEVTLMGKALMENLARIIDDRKRKAVELNTAEKATSPRLPFSFVGKSSV
;
A
#
# COMPACT_ATOMS: atom_id res chain seq x y z
N MET A 1 8.30 -9.75 41.84
CA MET A 1 8.00 -10.92 42.70
C MET A 1 6.98 -11.77 41.97
N SER A 2 7.30 -13.06 41.84
CA SER A 2 6.65 -14.08 41.03
C SER A 2 5.16 -14.27 41.37
N GLN A 3 4.31 -14.16 40.36
CA GLN A 3 3.10 -14.98 40.23
C GLN A 3 3.24 -15.82 38.94
N ASP A 4 4.32 -16.58 38.82
CA ASP A 4 4.24 -17.84 38.08
C ASP A 4 3.38 -18.76 38.95
N ILE A 5 2.06 -18.68 38.76
CA ILE A 5 1.16 -19.77 39.14
C ILE A 5 1.77 -21.02 38.51
N ASN A 6 1.98 -22.05 39.33
CA ASN A 6 2.57 -23.33 38.96
C ASN A 6 1.65 -24.05 37.95
N TYR A 7 1.62 -23.56 36.70
CA TYR A 7 0.70 -23.99 35.65
C TYR A 7 0.85 -25.48 35.36
N ILE A 8 2.02 -26.04 35.65
CA ILE A 8 2.31 -27.47 35.51
C ILE A 8 1.39 -28.28 36.42
N GLU A 9 1.19 -27.86 37.67
CA GLU A 9 0.37 -28.58 38.65
C GLU A 9 -1.11 -28.54 38.29
N SER A 10 -1.63 -27.35 37.96
CA SER A 10 -3.03 -27.17 37.49
C SER A 10 -3.31 -28.01 36.25
N ILE A 11 -2.48 -27.89 35.21
CA ILE A 11 -2.65 -28.66 33.98
C ILE A 11 -2.50 -30.16 34.24
N THR A 12 -1.60 -30.59 35.15
CA THR A 12 -1.46 -32.01 35.50
C THR A 12 -2.75 -32.55 36.09
N THR A 13 -3.33 -31.85 37.06
CA THR A 13 -4.62 -32.24 37.67
C THR A 13 -5.74 -32.29 36.64
N ALA A 14 -5.84 -31.29 35.76
CA ALA A 14 -6.86 -31.25 34.73
C ALA A 14 -6.71 -32.38 33.70
N LEU A 15 -5.48 -32.71 33.28
CA LEU A 15 -5.23 -33.80 32.35
C LEU A 15 -5.50 -35.17 32.99
N GLN A 16 -5.14 -35.36 34.26
CA GLN A 16 -5.47 -36.59 34.99
C GLN A 16 -6.97 -36.79 35.18
N ALA A 17 -7.74 -35.69 35.28
CA ALA A 17 -9.19 -35.74 35.39
C ALA A 17 -9.92 -35.95 34.04
N THR A 18 -9.24 -35.68 32.91
CA THR A 18 -9.85 -35.69 31.57
C THR A 18 -9.27 -36.74 30.63
N VAL A 19 -8.25 -37.49 31.06
CA VAL A 19 -7.69 -38.61 30.31
C VAL A 19 -8.71 -39.75 30.19
N ASN A 20 -8.83 -40.31 28.99
CA ASN A 20 -9.74 -41.42 28.73
C ASN A 20 -9.10 -42.79 29.05
N GLU A 21 -9.86 -43.86 28.89
CA GLU A 21 -9.42 -45.24 29.14
C GLU A 21 -8.25 -45.68 28.23
N ASP A 22 -8.09 -45.03 27.07
CA ASP A 22 -7.02 -45.25 26.09
C ASP A 22 -5.75 -44.41 26.35
N ASN A 23 -5.68 -43.76 27.51
CA ASN A 23 -4.59 -42.86 27.94
C ASN A 23 -4.40 -41.65 26.99
N GLU A 24 -5.50 -41.17 26.42
CA GLU A 24 -5.55 -40.01 25.54
C GLU A 24 -6.22 -38.82 26.21
N VAL A 25 -5.72 -37.62 25.92
CA VAL A 25 -6.26 -36.35 26.39
C VAL A 25 -6.74 -35.50 25.22
N ASP A 26 -7.86 -34.83 25.45
CA ASP A 26 -8.52 -33.97 24.48
C ASP A 26 -8.37 -32.49 24.87
N TRP A 27 -8.08 -31.65 23.88
CA TRP A 27 -7.85 -30.22 24.07
C TRP A 27 -9.14 -29.52 24.47
N ASP A 28 -10.27 -29.90 23.92
CA ASP A 28 -11.55 -29.26 24.18
C ASP A 28 -12.08 -29.62 25.58
N LEU A 29 -11.90 -30.88 26.01
CA LEU A 29 -12.18 -31.29 27.39
C LEU A 29 -11.29 -30.57 28.41
N PHE A 30 -9.99 -30.42 28.09
CA PHE A 30 -9.07 -29.62 28.91
C PHE A 30 -9.53 -28.17 29.02
N LEU A 31 -9.97 -27.53 27.92
CA LEU A 31 -10.45 -26.15 27.95
C LEU A 31 -11.67 -25.97 28.83
N ILE A 32 -12.56 -26.97 28.90
CA ILE A 32 -13.71 -26.94 29.80
C ILE A 32 -13.24 -27.04 31.26
N ALA A 33 -12.32 -27.95 31.56
CA ALA A 33 -11.81 -28.18 32.91
C ALA A 33 -11.02 -26.98 33.48
N GLU A 34 -10.22 -26.31 32.64
CA GLU A 34 -9.32 -25.21 33.05
C GLU A 34 -9.83 -23.82 32.67
N LYS A 35 -11.11 -23.72 32.28
CA LYS A 35 -11.71 -22.49 31.76
C LYS A 35 -11.44 -21.27 32.65
N GLU A 36 -11.74 -21.38 33.94
CA GLU A 36 -11.62 -20.26 34.88
C GLU A 36 -10.16 -19.85 35.13
N THR A 37 -9.25 -20.81 35.28
CA THR A 37 -7.81 -20.56 35.44
C THR A 37 -7.25 -19.85 34.22
N ILE A 38 -7.62 -20.31 33.02
CA ILE A 38 -7.20 -19.70 31.76
C ILE A 38 -7.69 -18.26 31.70
N ILE A 39 -8.99 -18.01 31.96
CA ILE A 39 -9.56 -16.65 31.93
C ILE A 39 -8.89 -15.73 32.96
N ASN A 40 -8.67 -16.21 34.18
CA ASN A 40 -8.09 -15.41 35.27
C ASN A 40 -6.60 -15.13 35.07
N SER A 41 -5.88 -15.96 34.31
CA SER A 41 -4.46 -15.76 33.97
C SER A 41 -4.23 -14.76 32.83
N HIS A 42 -5.28 -14.22 32.20
CA HIS A 42 -5.13 -13.31 31.07
C HIS A 42 -4.68 -11.91 31.52
N CYS A 43 -3.44 -11.55 31.17
CA CYS A 43 -2.82 -10.26 31.51
C CYS A 43 -2.94 -9.19 30.40
N GLY A 44 -3.90 -9.32 29.48
CA GLY A 44 -4.11 -8.33 28.42
C GLY A 44 -3.36 -8.58 27.10
N THR A 45 -2.60 -9.67 27.00
CA THR A 45 -1.91 -10.09 25.76
C THR A 45 -2.88 -10.44 24.63
N HIS A 46 -2.42 -10.36 23.37
CA HIS A 46 -3.24 -10.67 22.19
C HIS A 46 -3.79 -12.11 22.25
N LEU A 47 -5.09 -12.30 21.98
CA LEU A 47 -5.79 -13.58 22.20
C LEU A 47 -5.18 -14.76 21.44
N ASN A 48 -4.67 -14.55 20.22
CA ASN A 48 -4.01 -15.61 19.45
C ASN A 48 -2.66 -16.03 20.07
N VAL A 49 -1.92 -15.08 20.65
CA VAL A 49 -0.66 -15.37 21.34
C VAL A 49 -0.95 -16.11 22.64
N PHE A 50 -1.99 -15.68 23.35
CA PHE A 50 -2.47 -16.33 24.57
C PHE A 50 -2.93 -17.78 24.33
N LYS A 51 -3.70 -18.02 23.26
CA LYS A 51 -4.08 -19.37 22.79
C LYS A 51 -2.86 -20.24 22.51
N GLY A 52 -1.90 -19.70 21.77
CA GLY A 52 -0.67 -20.40 21.43
C GLY A 52 0.14 -20.82 22.66
N THR A 53 0.21 -19.96 23.68
CA THR A 53 0.88 -20.26 24.95
C THR A 53 0.22 -21.41 25.69
N TRP A 54 -1.10 -21.39 25.86
CA TRP A 54 -1.83 -22.46 26.54
C TRP A 54 -1.79 -23.78 25.78
N LYS A 55 -1.88 -23.76 24.44
CA LYS A 55 -1.76 -24.97 23.62
C LYS A 55 -0.36 -25.59 23.73
N ARG A 56 0.69 -24.78 23.88
CA ARG A 56 2.05 -25.29 24.13
C ARG A 56 2.16 -25.93 25.52
N ARG A 57 1.64 -25.28 26.55
CA ARG A 57 1.66 -25.79 27.94
C ARG A 57 0.91 -27.12 28.07
N PHE A 58 -0.27 -27.24 27.47
CA PHE A 58 -1.02 -28.50 27.41
C PHE A 58 -0.20 -29.64 26.78
N LYS A 59 0.40 -29.39 25.61
CA LYS A 59 1.24 -30.39 24.92
C LYS A 59 2.46 -30.81 25.75
N GLU A 60 3.10 -29.83 26.41
CA GLU A 60 4.26 -30.07 27.26
C GLU A 60 3.91 -30.97 28.44
N VAL A 61 2.80 -30.69 29.15
CA VAL A 61 2.40 -31.49 30.32
C VAL A 61 1.86 -32.86 29.91
N ALA A 62 1.06 -32.94 28.84
CA ALA A 62 0.61 -34.23 28.30
C ALA A 62 1.79 -35.15 27.95
N SER A 63 2.83 -34.59 27.33
CA SER A 63 4.07 -35.33 27.03
C SER A 63 4.81 -35.77 28.29
N ARG A 64 4.83 -34.97 29.36
CA ARG A 64 5.48 -35.35 30.64
C ARG A 64 4.75 -36.48 31.36
N LEU A 65 3.42 -36.56 31.20
CA LEU A 65 2.58 -37.60 31.80
C LEU A 65 2.46 -38.85 30.90
N ASN A 66 3.13 -38.88 29.74
CA ASN A 66 3.01 -39.93 28.72
C ASN A 66 1.58 -40.14 28.20
N PHE A 67 0.77 -39.07 28.14
CA PHE A 67 -0.55 -39.11 27.52
C PHE A 67 -0.47 -38.87 26.01
N ARG A 68 -1.28 -39.60 25.24
CA ARG A 68 -1.47 -39.32 23.81
C ARG A 68 -2.48 -38.20 23.62
N ILE A 69 -2.34 -37.43 22.55
CA ILE A 69 -3.34 -36.40 22.20
C ILE A 69 -4.24 -37.00 21.14
N LYS A 70 -5.55 -36.95 21.38
CA LYS A 70 -6.57 -37.46 20.46
C LYS A 70 -6.42 -36.85 19.06
N THR A 71 -6.68 -37.64 18.01
CA THR A 71 -6.36 -37.25 16.61
C THR A 71 -7.19 -36.07 16.09
N ASP A 72 -8.42 -35.90 16.59
CA ASP A 72 -9.38 -34.82 16.28
C ASP A 72 -9.37 -33.70 17.36
N SER A 73 -8.38 -33.70 18.24
CA SER A 73 -8.29 -32.80 19.39
C SER A 73 -8.17 -31.33 18.98
N GLY A 74 -9.22 -30.55 19.30
CA GLY A 74 -9.27 -29.11 19.09
C GLY A 74 -9.81 -28.66 17.72
N ASP A 75 -10.45 -29.55 16.97
CA ASP A 75 -11.08 -29.24 15.68
C ASP A 75 -12.36 -28.40 15.82
N THR A 76 -12.99 -28.40 17.00
CA THR A 76 -14.28 -27.74 17.24
C THR A 76 -14.19 -26.23 17.51
N ASN A 77 -12.99 -25.64 17.51
CA ASN A 77 -12.74 -24.22 17.78
C ASN A 77 -13.32 -23.69 19.11
N ASN A 78 -13.53 -24.56 20.11
CA ASN A 78 -14.10 -24.22 21.42
C ASN A 78 -13.36 -23.12 22.20
N TRP A 79 -12.11 -22.83 21.84
CA TRP A 79 -11.38 -21.69 22.38
C TRP A 79 -12.11 -20.35 22.18
N GLN A 80 -12.74 -20.15 21.02
CA GLN A 80 -13.40 -18.89 20.71
C GLN A 80 -14.63 -18.68 21.60
N SER A 81 -15.49 -19.69 21.70
CA SER A 81 -16.73 -19.63 22.48
C SER A 81 -16.50 -19.68 23.99
N LEU A 82 -15.56 -20.51 24.48
CA LEU A 82 -15.35 -20.71 25.92
C LEU A 82 -14.44 -19.67 26.56
N ILE A 83 -13.45 -19.13 25.84
CA ILE A 83 -12.41 -18.28 26.43
C ILE A 83 -12.45 -16.86 25.86
N CYS A 84 -12.44 -16.70 24.54
CA CYS A 84 -12.36 -15.37 23.93
C CYS A 84 -13.61 -14.52 24.23
N ASP A 85 -14.80 -15.09 24.15
CA ASP A 85 -16.04 -14.33 24.32
C ASP A 85 -16.26 -13.94 25.79
N GLU A 86 -15.83 -14.78 26.73
CA GLU A 86 -15.89 -14.48 28.16
C GLU A 86 -14.85 -13.42 28.58
N LEU A 87 -13.64 -13.45 28.01
CA LEU A 87 -12.65 -12.39 28.20
C LEU A 87 -13.12 -11.04 27.64
N LYS A 88 -13.85 -11.04 26.53
CA LYS A 88 -14.50 -9.83 25.98
C LYS A 88 -15.62 -9.34 26.88
N ALA A 89 -16.42 -10.24 27.47
CA ALA A 89 -17.48 -9.88 28.41
C ALA A 89 -16.91 -9.29 29.71
N LYS A 90 -15.83 -9.88 30.27
CA LYS A 90 -15.16 -9.40 31.49
C LYS A 90 -14.53 -8.02 31.31
N ARG A 91 -14.08 -7.67 30.10
CA ARG A 91 -13.63 -6.32 29.72
C ARG A 91 -14.78 -5.29 29.63
N LYS A 92 -16.01 -5.72 29.34
CA LYS A 92 -17.19 -4.83 29.37
C LYS A 92 -17.64 -4.53 30.79
N THR A 93 -17.66 -5.51 31.69
CA THR A 93 -18.17 -5.35 33.07
C THR A 93 -17.21 -4.58 33.99
N SER A 94 -15.90 -4.63 33.75
CA SER A 94 -14.90 -3.88 34.53
C SER A 94 -14.80 -2.37 34.19
N SER A 95 -15.61 -1.88 33.25
CA SER A 95 -15.64 -0.48 32.80
C SER A 95 -16.77 0.39 33.39
N ILE A 96 -17.56 -0.15 34.33
CA ILE A 96 -18.79 0.52 34.83
C ILE A 96 -18.56 1.35 36.12
N SER A 97 -17.41 1.23 36.79
CA SER A 97 -17.17 1.91 38.08
C SER A 97 -16.05 2.95 38.02
N ALA A 98 -16.18 3.98 37.16
CA ALA A 98 -15.55 5.29 37.35
C ALA A 98 -16.18 6.35 36.44
N SER A 99 -16.88 7.29 37.09
CA SER A 99 -17.39 8.60 36.66
C SER A 99 -17.13 9.11 35.23
N THR A 100 -18.25 9.37 34.54
CA THR A 100 -18.57 10.53 33.69
C THR A 100 -17.42 11.24 32.96
N THR A 101 -17.14 10.80 31.73
CA THR A 101 -16.95 11.71 30.59
C THR A 101 -17.23 10.93 29.31
N THR A 102 -18.24 11.38 28.58
CA THR A 102 -18.63 10.88 27.26
C THR A 102 -17.44 10.90 26.31
N SER A 103 -16.92 9.72 25.96
CA SER A 103 -16.10 9.55 24.76
C SER A 103 -16.69 8.43 23.91
N THR A 104 -17.32 8.84 22.82
CA THR A 104 -17.55 8.03 21.64
C THR A 104 -16.22 7.43 21.20
N LYS A 105 -16.01 6.12 21.42
CA LYS A 105 -14.86 5.41 20.85
C LYS A 105 -15.06 5.31 19.34
N SER A 106 -14.54 6.29 18.60
CA SER A 106 -14.25 6.12 17.18
C SER A 106 -13.20 5.02 17.05
N THR A 107 -13.42 4.06 16.14
CA THR A 107 -12.36 3.19 15.62
C THR A 107 -11.26 4.08 15.05
N LYS A 108 -10.10 4.15 15.71
CA LYS A 108 -8.96 4.92 15.19
C LYS A 108 -8.47 4.25 13.91
N SER A 109 -8.43 4.96 12.78
CA SER A 109 -7.84 4.45 11.54
C SER A 109 -6.34 4.19 11.74
N VAL A 110 -5.78 3.27 10.96
CA VAL A 110 -4.38 2.78 11.11
C VAL A 110 -3.36 3.91 10.89
N HIS A 111 -3.74 4.93 10.12
CA HIS A 111 -2.87 6.05 9.76
C HIS A 111 -3.11 7.34 10.55
N ASN A 112 -4.07 7.37 11.48
CA ASN A 112 -4.35 8.55 12.31
C ASN A 112 -3.50 8.56 13.60
N ASN A 113 -2.18 8.37 13.43
CA ASN A 113 -1.23 8.39 14.54
C ASN A 113 -0.84 9.83 14.86
N SER A 114 -0.74 10.17 16.14
CA SER A 114 -0.23 11.48 16.55
C SER A 114 1.28 11.55 16.31
N ILE A 115 1.76 12.69 15.83
CA ILE A 115 3.18 12.91 15.54
C ILE A 115 3.91 13.26 16.85
N SER A 116 5.09 12.67 17.08
CA SER A 116 5.93 13.08 18.21
C SER A 116 6.52 14.47 17.98
N ALA A 117 6.78 15.21 19.07
CA ALA A 117 7.42 16.51 18.98
C ALA A 117 8.82 16.44 18.33
N ASP A 118 9.54 15.35 18.59
CA ASP A 118 10.89 15.11 18.05
C ASP A 118 10.86 14.82 16.54
N ASP A 119 9.89 14.02 16.06
CA ASP A 119 9.72 13.74 14.63
C ASP A 119 9.39 15.03 13.86
N LYS A 120 8.46 15.81 14.39
CA LYS A 120 8.06 17.10 13.84
C LYS A 120 9.23 18.08 13.78
N LYS A 121 9.97 18.19 14.89
CA LYS A 121 11.17 19.04 14.96
C LYS A 121 12.25 18.58 13.98
N SER A 122 12.45 17.28 13.83
CA SER A 122 13.44 16.72 12.90
C SER A 122 13.11 17.06 11.44
N ALA A 123 11.83 16.94 11.05
CA ALA A 123 11.39 17.28 9.70
C ALA A 123 11.54 18.78 9.40
N ILE A 124 11.19 19.65 10.36
CA ILE A 124 11.37 21.10 10.24
C ILE A 124 12.85 21.47 10.15
N THR A 125 13.67 20.92 11.04
CA THR A 125 15.12 21.17 11.08
C THR A 125 15.79 20.78 9.75
N TYR A 126 15.33 19.71 9.10
CA TYR A 126 15.81 19.34 7.78
C TYR A 126 15.54 20.44 6.74
N LEU A 127 14.31 20.98 6.68
CA LEU A 127 13.94 22.04 5.74
C LEU A 127 14.62 23.39 6.02
N GLU A 128 14.84 23.72 7.29
CA GLU A 128 15.54 24.95 7.71
C GLU A 128 17.01 24.94 7.29
N ASN A 129 17.65 23.77 7.32
CA ASN A 129 19.06 23.61 6.95
C ASN A 129 19.29 23.44 5.44
N LEU A 130 18.24 23.44 4.61
CA LEU A 130 18.40 23.38 3.16
C LEU A 130 18.99 24.69 2.61
N PRO A 131 20.10 24.61 1.84
CA PRO A 131 20.60 25.74 1.07
C PRO A 131 19.54 26.34 0.15
N VAL A 132 19.55 27.66 0.00
CA VAL A 132 18.53 28.41 -0.75
C VAL A 132 18.45 27.97 -2.21
N GLU A 133 19.59 27.64 -2.81
CA GLU A 133 19.71 27.13 -4.19
C GLU A 133 19.11 25.74 -4.40
N GLU A 134 18.78 25.03 -3.32
CA GLU A 134 18.18 23.69 -3.34
C GLU A 134 16.69 23.70 -3.02
N LYS A 135 16.15 24.88 -2.68
CA LYS A 135 14.72 25.12 -2.48
C LYS A 135 14.03 25.48 -3.78
N TRP A 136 12.74 25.18 -3.88
CA TRP A 136 11.92 25.60 -5.02
C TRP A 136 11.20 26.92 -4.71
N ARG A 137 11.69 27.99 -5.34
CA ARG A 137 11.10 29.33 -5.27
C ARG A 137 9.92 29.48 -6.23
N LEU A 138 8.78 29.88 -5.70
CA LEU A 138 7.56 30.22 -6.45
C LEU A 138 7.64 31.65 -7.01
N LYS A 139 6.80 31.99 -7.99
CA LYS A 139 6.68 33.35 -8.54
C LYS A 139 6.26 34.38 -7.49
N SER A 140 5.53 33.96 -6.46
CA SER A 140 5.19 34.80 -5.30
C SER A 140 6.41 35.24 -4.49
N GLY A 141 7.57 34.59 -4.69
CA GLY A 141 8.80 34.80 -3.95
C GLY A 141 8.98 33.89 -2.74
N ARG A 142 7.93 33.17 -2.31
CA ARG A 142 7.97 32.14 -1.27
C ARG A 142 8.69 30.89 -1.76
N PHE A 143 9.30 30.14 -0.85
CA PHE A 143 9.76 28.78 -1.13
C PHE A 143 8.69 27.76 -0.77
N ILE A 144 8.50 26.74 -1.61
CA ILE A 144 7.54 25.67 -1.33
C ILE A 144 7.90 24.92 -0.05
N GLU A 145 9.19 24.79 0.26
CA GLU A 145 9.69 24.21 1.51
C GLU A 145 9.17 24.97 2.73
N ASP A 146 9.08 26.30 2.67
CA ASP A 146 8.56 27.11 3.77
C ASP A 146 7.05 26.89 3.94
N VAL A 147 6.32 26.67 2.84
CA VAL A 147 4.88 26.33 2.87
C VAL A 147 4.65 24.93 3.47
N VAL A 148 5.45 23.94 3.06
CA VAL A 148 5.40 22.59 3.61
C VAL A 148 5.78 22.59 5.09
N MET A 149 6.78 23.39 5.49
CA MET A 149 7.18 23.57 6.88
C MET A 149 6.04 24.15 7.73
N GLN A 150 5.28 25.10 7.20
CA GLN A 150 4.06 25.61 7.85
C GLN A 150 3.02 24.49 8.04
N ALA A 151 2.75 23.69 7.00
CA ALA A 151 1.82 22.56 7.11
C ALA A 151 2.29 21.50 8.12
N ILE A 152 3.59 21.23 8.21
CA ILE A 152 4.17 20.36 9.25
C ILE A 152 3.95 20.99 10.63
N ASN A 153 4.20 22.29 10.79
CA ASN A 153 3.98 23.02 12.04
C ASN A 153 2.52 23.01 12.52
N ASP A 154 1.56 22.97 11.60
CA ASP A 154 0.13 22.90 11.94
C ASP A 154 -0.35 21.45 12.14
N SER A 155 0.41 20.46 11.66
CA SER A 155 0.05 19.04 11.78
C SER A 155 0.11 18.53 13.23
N THR A 156 -0.95 17.81 13.62
CA THR A 156 -1.03 17.07 14.91
C THR A 156 -0.94 15.55 14.68
N PHE A 157 -1.36 15.10 13.50
CA PHE A 157 -1.40 13.70 13.10
C PHE A 157 -0.51 13.47 11.88
N GLU A 158 -0.02 12.25 11.74
CA GLU A 158 0.82 11.82 10.64
C GLU A 158 0.16 12.17 9.30
N HIS A 159 0.91 12.89 8.47
CA HIS A 159 0.44 13.36 7.18
C HIS A 159 1.57 13.27 6.15
N PRO A 160 1.30 13.02 4.85
CA PRO A 160 2.32 13.00 3.80
C PRO A 160 3.21 14.26 3.72
N CYS A 161 2.77 15.40 4.27
CA CYS A 161 3.59 16.60 4.37
C CYS A 161 4.86 16.40 5.24
N LEU A 162 4.85 15.50 6.23
CA LEU A 162 6.06 15.10 6.97
C LEU A 162 7.08 14.39 6.10
N SER A 163 6.62 13.81 4.99
CA SER A 163 7.46 13.24 3.94
C SER A 163 7.70 14.25 2.82
N TYR A 164 7.46 15.55 3.02
CA TYR A 164 7.62 16.60 2.02
C TYR A 164 6.88 16.31 0.70
N VAL A 165 5.72 15.64 0.78
CA VAL A 165 4.84 15.36 -0.35
C VAL A 165 3.75 16.42 -0.42
N VAL A 166 3.62 17.08 -1.58
CA VAL A 166 2.50 17.95 -1.93
C VAL A 166 1.62 17.23 -2.95
N ASP A 167 0.38 16.95 -2.57
CA ASP A 167 -0.65 16.38 -3.43
C ASP A 167 -1.86 17.29 -3.41
N LEU A 168 -2.05 18.07 -4.48
CA LEU A 168 -3.12 19.07 -4.56
C LEU A 168 -4.54 18.47 -4.61
N ALA A 169 -4.68 17.15 -4.65
CA ALA A 169 -5.97 16.48 -4.42
C ALA A 169 -6.35 16.44 -2.94
N ASP A 170 -5.40 16.65 -2.03
CA ASP A 170 -5.65 16.78 -0.60
C ASP A 170 -6.23 18.16 -0.28
N PRO A 171 -7.40 18.23 0.40
CA PRO A 171 -8.08 19.48 0.71
C PRO A 171 -7.34 20.39 1.70
N ILE A 172 -6.22 19.97 2.31
CA ILE A 172 -5.46 20.87 3.19
C ILE A 172 -4.74 21.98 2.44
N TRP A 173 -4.25 21.72 1.21
CA TRP A 173 -3.31 22.61 0.51
C TRP A 173 -3.88 23.98 0.12
N PRO A 174 -5.17 24.13 -0.23
CA PRO A 174 -5.78 25.44 -0.42
C PRO A 174 -5.68 26.39 0.79
N ASN A 175 -5.41 25.88 1.99
CA ASN A 175 -5.21 26.73 3.18
C ASN A 175 -3.78 27.33 3.25
N TYR A 176 -2.83 26.80 2.48
CA TYR A 176 -1.42 27.18 2.55
C TYR A 176 -0.89 27.87 1.28
N PHE A 177 -1.50 27.56 0.14
CA PHE A 177 -1.20 28.18 -1.15
C PHE A 177 -2.31 29.15 -1.58
N SER A 178 -1.90 30.26 -2.18
CA SER A 178 -2.82 31.06 -2.99
C SER A 178 -3.30 30.29 -4.24
N PRO A 179 -4.40 30.72 -4.89
CA PRO A 179 -4.83 30.13 -6.16
C PRO A 179 -3.72 30.17 -7.22
N GLU A 180 -2.99 31.27 -7.34
CA GLU A 180 -1.91 31.44 -8.30
C GLU A 180 -0.73 30.50 -8.02
N GLU A 181 -0.36 30.34 -6.74
CA GLU A 181 0.66 29.36 -6.33
C GLU A 181 0.17 27.92 -6.56
N THR A 182 -1.11 27.63 -6.34
CA THR A 182 -1.68 26.31 -6.59
C THR A 182 -1.57 25.93 -8.07
N ASP A 183 -1.87 26.86 -8.98
CA ASP A 183 -1.74 26.66 -10.42
C ASP A 183 -0.27 26.57 -10.85
N GLU A 184 0.62 27.36 -10.24
CA GLU A 184 2.06 27.25 -10.46
C GLU A 184 2.59 25.88 -10.02
N VAL A 185 2.27 25.42 -8.80
CA VAL A 185 2.70 24.11 -8.29
C VAL A 185 2.18 22.99 -9.19
N ARG A 186 0.95 23.10 -9.67
CA ARG A 186 0.33 22.12 -10.57
C ARG A 186 1.07 22.01 -11.91
N THR A 187 1.51 23.12 -12.50
CA THR A 187 1.94 23.18 -13.91
C THR A 187 3.45 23.32 -14.09
N TYR A 188 4.18 23.86 -13.12
CA TYR A 188 5.61 24.12 -13.24
C TYR A 188 6.40 22.81 -13.39
N ASN A 189 7.16 22.66 -14.49
CA ASN A 189 7.90 21.43 -14.81
C ASN A 189 7.06 20.16 -14.57
N SER A 190 5.80 20.16 -15.03
CA SER A 190 4.95 18.97 -15.01
C SER A 190 5.49 17.89 -15.92
N VAL A 191 5.45 16.64 -15.45
CA VAL A 191 5.68 15.49 -16.33
C VAL A 191 4.42 15.34 -17.19
N GLU A 192 4.57 15.51 -18.49
CA GLU A 192 3.48 15.37 -19.44
C GLU A 192 3.16 13.89 -19.68
N LEU A 193 1.88 13.60 -19.92
CA LEU A 193 1.48 12.28 -20.40
C LEU A 193 2.00 12.12 -21.83
N PRO A 194 2.65 10.99 -22.15
CA PRO A 194 3.19 10.79 -23.49
C PRO A 194 2.06 10.56 -24.49
N ASP A 195 2.23 11.08 -25.70
CA ASP A 195 1.37 10.72 -26.81
C ASP A 195 1.52 9.23 -27.15
N LEU A 196 0.40 8.59 -27.45
CA LEU A 196 0.40 7.25 -27.99
C LEU A 196 0.82 7.30 -29.47
N GLN A 197 1.56 6.30 -29.92
CA GLN A 197 1.89 6.17 -31.34
C GLN A 197 0.61 6.13 -32.17
N ASP A 198 0.59 6.84 -33.31
CA ASP A 198 -0.59 6.95 -34.19
C ASP A 198 -1.20 5.59 -34.52
N GLU A 199 -0.36 4.58 -34.75
CA GLU A 199 -0.81 3.22 -35.07
C GLU A 199 -1.62 2.57 -33.93
N ILE A 200 -1.27 2.90 -32.68
CA ILE A 200 -1.92 2.42 -31.47
C ILE A 200 -3.17 3.25 -31.18
N GLN A 201 -3.09 4.58 -31.28
CA GLN A 201 -4.25 5.46 -31.13
C GLN A 201 -5.33 5.11 -32.15
N ASN A 202 -4.95 4.91 -33.41
CA ASN A 202 -5.87 4.46 -34.47
C ASN A 202 -6.50 3.09 -34.14
N CYS A 203 -5.76 2.19 -33.50
CA CYS A 203 -6.30 0.90 -33.06
C CYS A 203 -7.36 1.06 -31.95
N ILE A 204 -7.17 1.99 -31.01
CA ILE A 204 -8.16 2.31 -29.97
C ILE A 204 -9.39 2.96 -30.62
N ASN A 205 -9.18 3.90 -31.53
CA ASN A 205 -10.24 4.64 -32.22
C ASN A 205 -11.17 3.74 -33.07
N LEU A 206 -10.74 2.53 -33.46
CA LEU A 206 -11.63 1.56 -34.12
C LEU A 206 -12.84 1.18 -33.23
N TYR A 207 -12.67 1.24 -31.91
CA TYR A 207 -13.70 0.93 -30.93
C TYR A 207 -14.50 2.18 -30.51
N ASP A 208 -14.07 3.37 -30.94
CA ASP A 208 -14.79 4.64 -30.77
C ASP A 208 -15.93 4.76 -31.82
N ASN A 209 -16.76 3.72 -31.92
CA ASN A 209 -17.77 3.56 -32.94
C ASN A 209 -19.19 3.53 -32.35
N ASN A 210 -20.04 4.46 -32.77
CA ASN A 210 -21.43 4.59 -32.31
C ASN A 210 -22.36 3.45 -32.73
N THR A 211 -21.91 2.57 -33.64
CA THR A 211 -22.66 1.37 -34.01
C THR A 211 -22.48 0.23 -33.00
N LEU A 212 -21.40 0.22 -32.21
CA LEU A 212 -21.16 -0.78 -31.18
C LEU A 212 -21.92 -0.35 -29.91
N LYS A 213 -22.92 -1.12 -29.49
CA LYS A 213 -23.81 -0.75 -28.37
C LYS A 213 -23.90 -1.81 -27.29
N THR A 214 -23.80 -3.07 -27.69
CA THR A 214 -23.93 -4.23 -26.81
C THR A 214 -22.57 -4.87 -26.54
N ALA A 215 -22.50 -5.71 -25.51
CA ALA A 215 -21.30 -6.48 -25.21
C ALA A 215 -20.90 -7.39 -26.38
N ALA A 216 -21.91 -8.03 -27.01
CA ALA A 216 -21.72 -8.87 -28.18
C ALA A 216 -21.10 -8.09 -29.35
N ASP A 217 -21.57 -6.86 -29.64
CA ASP A 217 -21.00 -6.03 -30.71
C ASP A 217 -19.49 -5.81 -30.50
N TYR A 218 -19.09 -5.40 -29.29
CA TYR A 218 -17.67 -5.16 -28.97
C TYR A 218 -16.85 -6.45 -29.04
N TYR A 219 -17.38 -7.54 -28.47
CA TYR A 219 -16.69 -8.83 -28.46
C TYR A 219 -16.49 -9.38 -29.87
N GLU A 220 -17.53 -9.41 -30.69
CA GLU A 220 -17.48 -9.90 -32.07
C GLU A 220 -16.62 -9.00 -32.96
N PHE A 221 -16.76 -7.67 -32.83
CA PHE A 221 -15.93 -6.73 -33.59
C PHE A 221 -14.45 -6.91 -33.26
N ALA A 222 -14.09 -7.06 -31.98
CA ALA A 222 -12.73 -7.34 -31.56
C ALA A 222 -12.25 -8.72 -32.04
N SER A 223 -13.06 -9.76 -31.87
CA SER A 223 -12.75 -11.14 -32.27
C SER A 223 -12.43 -11.23 -33.77
N ASN A 224 -13.21 -10.54 -34.60
CA ASN A 224 -13.06 -10.49 -36.06
C ASN A 224 -11.81 -9.74 -36.55
N GLN A 225 -11.13 -8.97 -35.69
CA GLN A 225 -9.85 -8.36 -36.04
C GLN A 225 -8.78 -9.43 -36.28
N LYS A 226 -8.29 -9.53 -37.53
CA LYS A 226 -7.31 -10.55 -37.95
C LYS A 226 -5.86 -10.14 -37.63
N LEU A 227 -5.56 -9.94 -36.35
CA LEU A 227 -4.20 -9.67 -35.89
C LEU A 227 -3.34 -10.94 -35.90
N LYS A 228 -2.12 -10.84 -36.44
CA LYS A 228 -1.11 -11.89 -36.45
C LYS A 228 -0.22 -11.80 -35.21
N PHE A 229 0.46 -12.88 -34.87
CA PHE A 229 1.42 -12.89 -33.76
C PHE A 229 2.58 -11.89 -33.96
N SER A 230 2.96 -11.65 -35.22
CA SER A 230 3.97 -10.67 -35.64
C SER A 230 3.53 -9.22 -35.46
N ASP A 231 2.24 -8.95 -35.33
CA ASP A 231 1.73 -7.59 -35.15
C ASP A 231 2.13 -7.04 -33.78
N SER A 232 2.04 -5.71 -33.67
CA SER A 232 2.30 -4.97 -32.42
C SER A 232 1.62 -5.65 -31.23
N PHE A 233 2.38 -5.78 -30.14
CA PHE A 233 1.89 -6.40 -28.93
C PHE A 233 0.73 -5.59 -28.34
N GLU A 234 0.86 -4.27 -28.36
CA GLU A 234 -0.12 -3.31 -27.87
C GLU A 234 -1.46 -3.45 -28.62
N LYS A 235 -1.44 -3.65 -29.95
CA LYS A 235 -2.66 -3.91 -30.73
C LYS A 235 -3.39 -5.18 -30.29
N ARG A 236 -2.63 -6.26 -30.09
CA ARG A 236 -3.19 -7.53 -29.61
C ARG A 236 -3.71 -7.40 -28.18
N TRP A 237 -3.02 -6.64 -27.34
CA TRP A 237 -3.44 -6.35 -25.98
C TRP A 237 -4.71 -5.50 -25.93
N ILE A 238 -4.87 -4.48 -26.79
CA ILE A 238 -6.12 -3.69 -26.92
C ILE A 238 -7.27 -4.63 -27.27
N LYS A 239 -7.12 -5.45 -28.32
CA LYS A 239 -8.13 -6.43 -28.74
C LYS A 239 -8.54 -7.34 -27.58
N GLU A 240 -7.57 -7.96 -26.91
CA GLU A 240 -7.82 -8.87 -25.79
C GLU A 240 -8.52 -8.16 -24.62
N SER A 241 -8.12 -6.92 -24.33
CA SER A 241 -8.71 -6.13 -23.24
C SER A 241 -10.17 -5.76 -23.54
N ILE A 242 -10.50 -5.38 -24.77
CA ILE A 242 -11.89 -5.12 -25.20
C ILE A 242 -12.74 -6.39 -25.09
N MET A 243 -12.23 -7.52 -25.57
CA MET A 243 -12.94 -8.80 -25.48
C MET A 243 -13.21 -9.18 -24.01
N ASN A 244 -12.21 -9.06 -23.15
CA ASN A 244 -12.37 -9.37 -21.73
C ASN A 244 -13.38 -8.43 -21.06
N ALA A 245 -13.30 -7.11 -21.32
CA ALA A 245 -14.25 -6.15 -20.77
C ALA A 245 -15.68 -6.37 -21.26
N ALA A 246 -15.87 -6.72 -22.53
CA ALA A 246 -17.18 -7.09 -23.07
C ALA A 246 -17.72 -8.38 -22.43
N GLY A 247 -16.86 -9.38 -22.21
CA GLY A 247 -17.24 -10.64 -21.56
C GLY A 247 -17.79 -10.47 -20.14
N LEU A 248 -17.44 -9.40 -19.43
CA LEU A 248 -17.99 -9.10 -18.09
C LEU A 248 -19.51 -8.82 -18.09
N PHE A 249 -20.10 -8.63 -19.26
CA PHE A 249 -21.52 -8.36 -19.46
C PHE A 249 -22.26 -9.51 -20.14
N GLU A 250 -21.66 -10.70 -20.23
CA GLU A 250 -22.30 -11.87 -20.84
C GLU A 250 -23.58 -12.30 -20.09
N GLU A 251 -23.58 -12.17 -18.77
CA GLU A 251 -24.71 -12.54 -17.90
C GLU A 251 -25.74 -11.40 -17.74
N GLY A 252 -25.44 -10.18 -18.23
CA GLY A 252 -26.37 -9.06 -18.14
C GLY A 252 -25.79 -7.68 -18.51
N GLU A 253 -26.69 -6.72 -18.72
CA GLU A 253 -26.38 -5.34 -19.14
C GLU A 253 -25.79 -4.44 -18.04
N LEU A 254 -25.68 -4.95 -16.81
CA LEU A 254 -25.12 -4.25 -15.66
C LEU A 254 -23.89 -5.01 -15.18
N LEU A 255 -22.80 -4.27 -14.97
CA LEU A 255 -21.61 -4.84 -14.35
C LEU A 255 -21.95 -5.26 -12.91
N ASN A 256 -21.76 -6.53 -12.60
CA ASN A 256 -21.99 -7.08 -11.27
C ASN A 256 -20.65 -7.44 -10.61
N THR A 257 -20.27 -6.67 -9.58
CA THR A 257 -19.06 -6.90 -8.79
C THR A 257 -19.35 -7.08 -7.30
N ASN A 258 -20.60 -7.32 -6.92
CA ASN A 258 -21.03 -7.33 -5.51
C ASN A 258 -20.24 -8.36 -4.67
N ASP A 259 -19.93 -9.51 -5.26
CA ASP A 259 -19.22 -10.61 -4.59
C ASP A 259 -17.71 -10.62 -4.88
N PHE A 260 -17.19 -9.61 -5.58
CA PHE A 260 -15.78 -9.58 -5.96
C PHE A 260 -14.91 -9.17 -4.77
N SER A 261 -13.92 -9.99 -4.45
CA SER A 261 -12.81 -9.59 -3.59
C SER A 261 -11.90 -8.58 -4.29
N GLU A 262 -10.97 -7.95 -3.56
CA GLU A 262 -9.94 -7.09 -4.18
C GLU A 262 -9.09 -7.86 -5.20
N GLY A 263 -8.83 -9.14 -4.93
CA GLY A 263 -8.14 -10.04 -5.87
C GLY A 263 -8.96 -10.30 -7.13
N ASP A 264 -10.28 -10.48 -7.00
CA ASP A 264 -11.17 -10.68 -8.16
C ASP A 264 -11.25 -9.39 -9.00
N LEU A 265 -11.33 -8.22 -8.37
CA LEU A 265 -11.26 -6.95 -9.10
C LEU A 265 -9.93 -6.82 -9.86
N LEU A 266 -8.81 -7.14 -9.21
CA LEU A 266 -7.49 -7.11 -9.83
C LEU A 266 -7.38 -8.07 -11.03
N HIS A 267 -7.85 -9.30 -10.88
CA HIS A 267 -7.65 -10.38 -11.85
C HIS A 267 -8.78 -10.53 -12.89
N THR A 268 -9.90 -9.85 -12.70
CA THR A 268 -11.03 -9.88 -13.63
C THR A 268 -11.22 -8.55 -14.32
N LEU A 269 -11.36 -7.44 -13.58
CA LEU A 269 -11.59 -6.11 -14.16
C LEU A 269 -10.29 -5.45 -14.60
N TRP A 270 -9.32 -5.39 -13.68
CA TRP A 270 -8.11 -4.58 -13.85
C TRP A 270 -6.95 -5.33 -14.50
N THR A 271 -7.20 -6.54 -14.99
CA THR A 271 -6.18 -7.42 -15.57
C THR A 271 -5.42 -6.80 -16.74
N PHE A 272 -6.08 -5.92 -17.50
CA PHE A 272 -5.44 -5.24 -18.63
C PHE A 272 -4.23 -4.40 -18.18
N VAL A 273 -4.27 -3.81 -16.97
CA VAL A 273 -3.22 -2.92 -16.45
C VAL A 273 -1.87 -3.61 -16.40
N TYR A 274 -1.76 -4.77 -15.73
CA TYR A 274 -0.47 -5.47 -15.64
C TYR A 274 -0.16 -6.30 -16.89
N ARG A 275 -1.17 -6.75 -17.65
CA ARG A 275 -0.92 -7.47 -18.92
C ARG A 275 -0.26 -6.58 -19.97
N ALA A 276 -0.47 -5.26 -19.92
CA ALA A 276 0.19 -4.30 -20.80
C ALA A 276 1.74 -4.41 -20.73
N PHE A 277 2.28 -4.86 -19.61
CA PHE A 277 3.73 -4.97 -19.37
C PHE A 277 4.34 -6.31 -19.80
N LYS A 278 3.56 -7.24 -20.39
CA LYS A 278 4.03 -8.60 -20.71
C LYS A 278 5.28 -8.60 -21.61
N LYS A 279 5.32 -7.73 -22.64
CA LYS A 279 6.45 -7.57 -23.56
C LYS A 279 7.32 -6.33 -23.26
N SER A 280 7.11 -5.68 -22.11
CA SER A 280 7.90 -4.52 -21.68
C SER A 280 9.23 -4.94 -21.04
N GLU A 281 10.23 -4.05 -21.04
CA GLU A 281 11.41 -4.21 -20.19
C GLU A 281 11.08 -4.04 -18.69
N VAL A 282 10.05 -3.25 -18.39
CA VAL A 282 9.48 -3.09 -17.05
C VAL A 282 8.55 -4.27 -16.78
N LYS A 283 8.78 -5.00 -15.69
CA LYS A 283 8.01 -6.18 -15.33
C LYS A 283 7.03 -5.86 -14.20
N ALA A 284 5.75 -6.11 -14.44
CA ALA A 284 4.73 -6.15 -13.40
C ALA A 284 4.90 -7.43 -12.54
N LYS A 285 5.01 -7.27 -11.22
CA LYS A 285 5.14 -8.36 -10.25
C LYS A 285 3.93 -8.34 -9.32
N LEU A 286 3.11 -9.39 -9.39
CA LEU A 286 1.87 -9.53 -8.62
C LEU A 286 2.07 -10.34 -7.33
N GLY A 287 1.10 -10.23 -6.41
CA GLY A 287 0.96 -11.08 -5.21
C GLY A 287 1.52 -10.45 -3.95
N GLU A 288 0.95 -9.31 -3.52
CA GLU A 288 1.34 -8.55 -2.33
C GLU A 288 2.87 -8.36 -2.20
N ARG A 289 3.47 -7.77 -3.24
CA ARG A 289 4.93 -7.60 -3.28
C ARG A 289 5.36 -6.54 -2.29
N THR A 290 6.41 -6.85 -1.54
CA THR A 290 7.06 -5.86 -0.68
C THR A 290 7.98 -4.97 -1.51
N SER A 291 7.79 -3.65 -1.42
CA SER A 291 8.73 -2.66 -1.94
C SER A 291 10.04 -2.72 -1.15
N VAL A 292 11.15 -2.89 -1.88
CA VAL A 292 12.50 -2.84 -1.34
C VAL A 292 12.84 -1.41 -0.95
N SER A 293 12.45 -0.43 -1.76
CA SER A 293 12.72 0.97 -1.47
C SER A 293 12.04 1.43 -0.18
N SER A 294 10.79 1.04 0.03
CA SER A 294 10.11 1.31 1.30
C SER A 294 10.72 0.55 2.48
N ALA A 295 11.23 -0.66 2.26
CA ALA A 295 12.00 -1.37 3.27
C ALA A 295 13.32 -0.66 3.60
N LEU A 296 13.98 -0.01 2.64
CA LEU A 296 15.19 0.77 2.89
C LEU A 296 14.86 1.99 3.76
N GLY A 297 13.85 2.78 3.40
CA GLY A 297 13.42 3.93 4.18
C GLY A 297 13.02 3.59 5.61
N ARG A 298 12.18 2.56 5.81
CA ARG A 298 11.76 2.09 7.15
C ARG A 298 12.90 1.59 8.04
N ASN A 299 14.05 1.25 7.45
CA ASN A 299 15.20 0.74 8.19
C ASN A 299 16.40 1.70 8.06
N GLU A 300 16.16 2.95 7.69
CA GLU A 300 17.19 4.00 7.66
C GLU A 300 17.78 4.16 9.07
N GLY A 301 19.11 4.18 9.16
CA GLY A 301 19.83 4.23 10.44
C GLY A 301 19.99 2.89 11.17
N ARG A 302 19.49 1.77 10.63
CA ARG A 302 19.74 0.45 11.22
C ARG A 302 21.22 0.09 11.14
N SER A 303 21.87 -0.06 12.30
CA SER A 303 23.31 -0.30 12.42
C SER A 303 23.66 -1.68 12.97
N LEU A 304 24.96 -1.99 13.09
CA LEU A 304 25.44 -3.10 13.90
C LEU A 304 25.13 -2.89 15.38
N GLU A 305 25.00 -4.00 16.10
CA GLU A 305 24.88 -4.04 17.55
C GLU A 305 26.14 -3.42 18.17
N PHE A 306 25.98 -2.49 19.09
CA PHE A 306 27.10 -1.93 19.87
C PHE A 306 26.77 -1.90 21.35
N ARG A 307 25.77 -1.10 21.76
CA ARG A 307 25.25 -1.07 23.13
C ARG A 307 23.92 -1.80 23.27
N GLU A 308 23.05 -1.62 22.28
CA GLU A 308 21.72 -2.23 22.25
C GLU A 308 21.64 -3.32 21.18
N ARG A 309 20.71 -4.25 21.38
CA ARG A 309 20.42 -5.29 20.41
C ARG A 309 19.76 -4.66 19.18
N ARG A 310 20.24 -5.03 18.00
CA ARG A 310 19.63 -4.64 16.73
C ARG A 310 18.20 -5.17 16.65
N GLU A 311 17.27 -4.26 16.35
CA GLU A 311 15.88 -4.59 16.10
C GLU A 311 15.72 -5.45 14.83
N ARG A 312 14.60 -6.18 14.73
CA ARG A 312 14.28 -6.96 13.53
C ARG A 312 14.04 -6.01 12.34
N LYS A 313 14.37 -6.49 11.14
CA LYS A 313 14.12 -5.73 9.90
C LYS A 313 12.63 -5.48 9.76
N VAL A 314 12.23 -4.21 9.61
CA VAL A 314 10.86 -3.86 9.26
C VAL A 314 10.63 -4.18 7.78
N ILE A 315 9.52 -4.83 7.45
CA ILE A 315 9.15 -5.15 6.07
C ILE A 315 8.69 -3.86 5.39
N GLY A 316 9.01 -3.68 4.10
CA GLY A 316 8.55 -2.54 3.30
C GLY A 316 7.02 -2.55 3.11
N ALA A 317 6.50 -1.49 2.49
CA ALA A 317 5.10 -1.47 2.06
C ALA A 317 4.79 -2.67 1.15
N LYS A 318 3.68 -3.37 1.42
CA LYS A 318 3.13 -4.40 0.54
C LYS A 318 2.15 -3.74 -0.43
N VAL A 319 2.39 -3.93 -1.73
CA VAL A 319 1.58 -3.38 -2.82
C VAL A 319 1.02 -4.53 -3.67
N ASP A 320 -0.12 -4.34 -4.32
CA ASP A 320 -0.77 -5.37 -5.13
C ASP A 320 0.06 -5.74 -6.37
N ILE A 321 0.59 -4.71 -7.03
CA ILE A 321 1.46 -4.82 -8.19
C ILE A 321 2.69 -3.94 -7.97
N LEU A 322 3.86 -4.51 -8.24
CA LEU A 322 5.13 -3.79 -8.20
C LEU A 322 5.76 -3.82 -9.60
N PHE A 323 6.04 -2.64 -10.16
CA PHE A 323 6.67 -2.50 -11.48
C PHE A 323 8.17 -2.30 -11.31
N LYS A 324 8.95 -3.18 -11.95
CA LYS A 324 10.42 -3.21 -11.82
C LYS A 324 11.13 -3.30 -13.15
N LYS A 325 12.18 -2.50 -13.32
CA LYS A 325 13.23 -2.75 -14.31
C LYS A 325 14.43 -3.36 -13.62
N ILE A 326 14.67 -4.66 -13.86
CA ILE A 326 15.72 -5.44 -13.19
C ILE A 326 15.57 -5.37 -11.66
N THR A 327 16.24 -4.41 -11.00
CA THR A 327 16.16 -4.15 -9.56
C THR A 327 15.43 -2.86 -9.21
N ASP A 328 15.32 -1.92 -10.15
CA ASP A 328 14.81 -0.57 -9.92
C ASP A 328 13.29 -0.56 -9.88
N GLU A 329 12.73 -0.06 -8.78
CA GLU A 329 11.28 0.11 -8.58
C GLU A 329 10.84 1.41 -9.25
N VAL A 330 10.05 1.28 -10.32
CA VAL A 330 9.60 2.42 -11.16
C VAL A 330 8.14 2.78 -10.93
N GLY A 331 7.41 1.94 -10.20
CA GLY A 331 6.04 2.22 -9.80
C GLY A 331 5.35 1.06 -9.09
N CYS A 332 4.12 1.29 -8.64
CA CYS A 332 3.28 0.28 -8.00
C CYS A 332 1.78 0.54 -8.16
N THR A 333 0.99 -0.36 -7.59
CA THR A 333 -0.47 -0.34 -7.62
C THR A 333 -1.06 -0.65 -6.25
N GLU A 334 -2.16 0.02 -5.93
CA GLU A 334 -3.08 -0.35 -4.85
C GLU A 334 -4.50 -0.56 -5.41
N VAL A 335 -5.17 -1.60 -4.92
CA VAL A 335 -6.53 -1.98 -5.28
C VAL A 335 -7.44 -1.92 -4.04
N GLY A 336 -8.60 -1.29 -4.19
CA GLY A 336 -9.68 -1.30 -3.21
C GLY A 336 -10.95 -1.94 -3.76
N LYS A 337 -11.84 -2.35 -2.85
CA LYS A 337 -13.15 -2.95 -3.18
C LYS A 337 -14.06 -2.03 -3.99
N HIS A 338 -15.06 -2.62 -4.64
CA HIS A 338 -15.93 -1.99 -5.64
C HIS A 338 -16.70 -0.76 -5.14
N ASP A 339 -17.00 -0.70 -3.84
CA ASP A 339 -17.81 0.32 -3.17
C ASP A 339 -16.99 1.45 -2.53
N VAL A 340 -15.66 1.40 -2.63
CA VAL A 340 -14.77 2.40 -2.02
C VAL A 340 -14.93 3.77 -2.66
N LEU A 341 -15.34 4.75 -1.85
CA LEU A 341 -15.46 6.16 -2.16
C LEU A 341 -14.24 6.96 -1.67
N VAL A 342 -14.12 8.20 -2.15
CA VAL A 342 -13.01 9.12 -1.79
C VAL A 342 -12.97 9.51 -0.32
N ILE A 343 -14.12 9.38 0.36
CA ILE A 343 -14.27 9.69 1.78
C ILE A 343 -13.98 8.48 2.67
N ASP A 344 -13.83 7.29 2.08
CA ASP A 344 -13.64 6.07 2.86
C ASP A 344 -12.19 5.94 3.31
N ASP A 345 -12.01 5.39 4.51
CA ASP A 345 -10.71 5.16 5.12
C ASP A 345 -9.78 4.40 4.18
N LYS A 346 -10.29 3.43 3.40
CA LYS A 346 -9.48 2.69 2.41
C LYS A 346 -8.87 3.60 1.34
N TYR A 347 -9.62 4.58 0.83
CA TYR A 347 -9.10 5.53 -0.16
C TYR A 347 -8.07 6.47 0.48
N LEU A 348 -8.36 6.99 1.67
CA LEU A 348 -7.47 7.89 2.39
C LEU A 348 -6.16 7.18 2.79
N ASP A 349 -6.28 5.99 3.39
CA ASP A 349 -5.16 5.20 3.88
C ASP A 349 -4.30 4.67 2.72
N ASP A 350 -4.90 3.97 1.75
CA ASP A 350 -4.11 3.35 0.68
C ASP A 350 -3.76 4.35 -0.45
N GLY A 351 -4.71 5.20 -0.84
CA GLY A 351 -4.59 6.11 -1.98
C GLY A 351 -3.95 7.46 -1.67
N MET A 352 -4.15 8.01 -0.47
CA MET A 352 -3.62 9.33 -0.07
C MET A 352 -2.41 9.25 0.87
N VAL A 353 -2.16 8.10 1.52
CA VAL A 353 -1.01 7.91 2.42
C VAL A 353 -0.06 6.84 1.94
N LYS A 354 -0.48 5.57 1.87
CA LYS A 354 0.39 4.42 1.60
C LYS A 354 1.02 4.49 0.22
N LEU A 355 0.22 4.67 -0.84
CA LEU A 355 0.71 4.73 -2.21
C LEU A 355 1.67 5.93 -2.41
N PRO A 356 1.31 7.18 -2.02
CA PRO A 356 2.23 8.32 -2.00
C PRO A 356 3.56 8.07 -1.29
N ARG A 357 3.54 7.53 -0.06
CA ARG A 357 4.78 7.21 0.69
C ARG A 357 5.62 6.17 -0.05
N THR A 358 4.97 5.15 -0.61
CA THR A 358 5.68 4.07 -1.32
C THR A 358 6.35 4.57 -2.60
N ILE A 359 5.63 5.32 -3.45
CA ILE A 359 6.23 5.87 -4.69
C ILE A 359 7.28 6.94 -4.40
N ARG A 360 7.21 7.62 -3.25
CA ARG A 360 8.29 8.49 -2.76
C ARG A 360 9.54 7.69 -2.41
N ASP A 361 9.41 6.61 -1.65
CA ASP A 361 10.53 5.76 -1.28
C ASP A 361 11.23 5.21 -2.53
N MET A 362 10.44 4.80 -3.54
CA MET A 362 10.96 4.40 -4.84
C MET A 362 11.76 5.52 -5.52
N LEU A 363 11.21 6.74 -5.56
CA LEU A 363 11.89 7.89 -6.15
C LEU A 363 13.20 8.22 -5.44
N CYS A 364 13.21 8.14 -4.10
CA CYS A 364 14.43 8.26 -3.29
C CYS A 364 15.51 7.28 -3.77
N GLY A 365 15.19 5.99 -3.88
CA GLY A 365 16.13 4.99 -4.37
C GLY A 365 16.68 5.30 -5.78
N LEU A 366 15.84 5.80 -6.69
CA LEU A 366 16.28 6.20 -8.03
C LEU A 366 17.22 7.41 -8.00
N VAL A 367 16.93 8.40 -7.14
CA VAL A 367 17.74 9.60 -6.93
C VAL A 367 19.08 9.25 -6.30
N GLU A 368 19.15 8.33 -5.34
CA GLU A 368 20.42 7.89 -4.74
C GLU A 368 21.39 7.33 -5.79
N VAL A 369 20.86 6.61 -6.78
CA VAL A 369 21.67 6.05 -7.88
C VAL A 369 22.02 7.11 -8.92
N ASN A 370 21.14 8.10 -9.13
CA ASN A 370 21.23 9.12 -10.18
C ASN A 370 21.01 10.55 -9.65
N PRO A 371 21.83 11.06 -8.72
CA PRO A 371 21.54 12.30 -7.98
C PRO A 371 21.49 13.55 -8.87
N HIS A 372 22.25 13.56 -9.97
CA HIS A 372 22.28 14.67 -10.94
C HIS A 372 21.02 14.76 -11.80
N LYS A 373 20.15 13.74 -11.77
CA LYS A 373 18.92 13.66 -12.56
C LYS A 373 17.65 13.86 -11.71
N ILE A 374 17.77 14.32 -10.46
CA ILE A 374 16.64 14.41 -9.52
C ILE A 374 15.37 15.05 -10.10
N ASN A 375 15.49 16.15 -10.84
CA ASN A 375 14.34 16.84 -11.44
C ASN A 375 13.84 16.24 -12.76
N GLN A 376 14.50 15.20 -13.27
CA GLN A 376 14.12 14.42 -14.46
C GLN A 376 13.51 13.06 -14.09
N LEU A 377 13.71 12.62 -12.85
CA LEU A 377 13.17 11.36 -12.34
C LEU A 377 11.76 11.55 -11.81
N TYR A 378 10.98 10.48 -11.92
CA TYR A 378 9.62 10.41 -11.41
C TYR A 378 9.29 8.94 -11.08
N THR A 379 8.19 8.69 -10.38
CA THR A 379 7.65 7.35 -10.12
C THR A 379 6.16 7.34 -10.36
N ILE A 380 5.63 6.16 -10.70
CA ILE A 380 4.24 6.02 -11.18
C ILE A 380 3.42 5.16 -10.21
N GLY A 381 2.22 5.62 -9.87
CA GLY A 381 1.24 4.85 -9.11
C GLY A 381 -0.03 4.62 -9.92
N PHE A 382 -0.56 3.39 -9.94
CA PHE A 382 -1.93 3.14 -10.37
C PHE A 382 -2.79 2.93 -9.13
N LEU A 383 -3.80 3.77 -8.94
CA LEU A 383 -4.75 3.64 -7.85
C LEU A 383 -6.08 3.15 -8.42
N MET A 384 -6.49 1.94 -8.05
CA MET A 384 -7.73 1.33 -8.51
C MET A 384 -8.67 1.17 -7.32
N MET A 385 -9.53 2.15 -7.11
CA MET A 385 -10.43 2.20 -5.96
C MET A 385 -11.86 1.99 -6.46
N GLY A 386 -12.35 0.79 -6.17
CA GLY A 386 -13.57 0.24 -6.73
C GLY A 386 -13.54 0.17 -8.26
N LEU A 387 -14.46 0.88 -8.90
CA LEU A 387 -14.55 0.95 -10.36
C LEU A 387 -13.80 2.14 -10.96
N ASN A 388 -12.98 2.86 -10.18
CA ASN A 388 -12.24 4.01 -10.69
C ASN A 388 -10.74 3.74 -10.72
N LEU A 389 -10.10 4.18 -11.80
CA LEU A 389 -8.66 4.19 -11.95
C LEU A 389 -8.14 5.64 -11.96
N GLU A 390 -7.09 5.89 -11.18
CA GLU A 390 -6.29 7.12 -11.21
C GLU A 390 -4.83 6.76 -11.47
N LEU A 391 -4.18 7.50 -12.36
CA LEU A 391 -2.73 7.45 -12.55
C LEU A 391 -2.09 8.58 -11.73
N LEU A 392 -1.14 8.23 -10.89
CA LEU A 392 -0.34 9.14 -10.08
C LEU A 392 1.07 9.23 -10.67
N ILE A 393 1.58 10.45 -10.77
CA ILE A 393 2.97 10.73 -11.15
C ILE A 393 3.59 11.55 -10.02
N MET A 394 4.62 11.01 -9.37
CA MET A 394 5.40 11.72 -8.37
C MET A 394 6.74 12.17 -8.95
N ASN A 395 7.07 13.45 -8.83
CA ASN A 395 8.37 13.99 -9.25
C ASN A 395 8.86 15.10 -8.30
N VAL A 396 10.11 15.55 -8.49
CA VAL A 396 10.68 16.75 -7.84
C VAL A 396 10.76 17.87 -8.89
N PRO A 397 9.78 18.78 -8.99
CA PRO A 397 9.70 19.73 -10.11
C PRO A 397 10.87 20.73 -10.16
N ALA A 398 11.33 21.14 -8.99
CA ALA A 398 12.50 21.99 -8.77
C ALA A 398 13.04 21.75 -7.35
N GLY A 399 14.22 22.30 -7.06
CA GLY A 399 14.91 22.04 -5.81
C GLY A 399 15.30 20.56 -5.68
N LYS A 400 15.44 20.08 -4.44
CA LYS A 400 15.93 18.71 -4.17
C LYS A 400 15.10 17.88 -3.17
N THR A 401 14.04 18.44 -2.57
CA THR A 401 13.37 17.81 -1.43
C THR A 401 11.88 17.58 -1.62
N VAL A 402 11.13 18.62 -1.98
CA VAL A 402 9.67 18.57 -2.04
C VAL A 402 9.24 17.82 -3.30
N THR A 403 8.46 16.76 -3.11
CA THR A 403 7.87 16.01 -4.22
C THR A 403 6.44 16.45 -4.44
N ARG A 404 6.05 16.57 -5.71
CA ARG A 404 4.67 16.82 -6.12
C ARG A 404 4.05 15.54 -6.64
N ILE A 405 2.78 15.27 -6.29
CA ILE A 405 1.93 14.29 -6.96
C ILE A 405 1.00 15.00 -7.93
N THR A 406 0.99 14.52 -9.18
CA THR A 406 -0.04 14.85 -10.16
C THR A 406 -0.90 13.63 -10.38
N ARG A 407 -2.23 13.81 -10.40
CA ARG A 407 -3.21 12.74 -10.60
C ARG A 407 -4.00 12.99 -11.87
N THR A 408 -4.32 11.94 -12.62
CA THR A 408 -5.40 12.03 -13.61
C THR A 408 -6.72 12.25 -12.91
N LYS A 409 -7.75 12.66 -13.68
CA LYS A 409 -9.13 12.50 -13.21
C LYS A 409 -9.41 11.02 -12.95
N LYS A 410 -10.40 10.74 -12.11
CA LYS A 410 -10.94 9.39 -11.91
C LYS A 410 -11.56 8.92 -13.23
N LEU A 411 -11.05 7.81 -13.74
CA LEU A 411 -11.57 7.17 -14.95
C LEU A 411 -12.40 5.97 -14.53
N PRO A 412 -13.73 5.98 -14.77
CA PRO A 412 -14.58 4.88 -14.37
C PRO A 412 -14.42 3.69 -15.32
N PHE A 413 -14.54 2.48 -14.79
CA PHE A 413 -14.81 1.28 -15.56
C PHE A 413 -16.28 1.31 -16.02
N PRO A 414 -16.60 0.88 -17.25
CA PRO A 414 -17.97 0.92 -17.75
C PRO A 414 -18.91 0.13 -16.83
N GLY A 415 -20.00 0.75 -16.39
CA GLY A 415 -21.08 0.05 -15.67
C GLY A 415 -22.07 -0.67 -16.59
N LYS A 416 -22.03 -0.38 -17.90
CA LYS A 416 -22.90 -0.94 -18.95
C LYS A 416 -22.12 -1.12 -20.27
N PRO A 417 -22.49 -2.06 -21.14
CA PRO A 417 -21.79 -2.29 -22.40
C PRO A 417 -21.73 -1.07 -23.32
N LYS A 418 -22.84 -0.32 -23.42
CA LYS A 418 -22.91 0.91 -24.22
C LYS A 418 -21.92 2.00 -23.82
N ASN A 419 -21.36 1.90 -22.61
CA ASN A 419 -20.39 2.85 -22.08
C ASN A 419 -18.94 2.42 -22.35
N ILE A 420 -18.67 1.23 -22.91
CA ILE A 420 -17.29 0.77 -23.19
C ILE A 420 -16.51 1.82 -23.99
N ARG A 421 -17.13 2.42 -25.01
CA ARG A 421 -16.54 3.52 -25.80
C ARG A 421 -16.07 4.70 -24.92
N LEU A 422 -16.93 5.16 -24.00
CA LEU A 422 -16.70 6.39 -23.25
C LEU A 422 -15.82 6.16 -22.01
N ASP A 423 -15.99 5.02 -21.35
CA ASP A 423 -15.42 4.75 -20.03
C ASP A 423 -14.19 3.83 -20.13
N PHE A 424 -14.21 2.81 -21.01
CA PHE A 424 -13.12 1.83 -21.09
C PHE A 424 -11.97 2.23 -22.02
N LEU A 425 -12.23 2.95 -23.13
CA LEU A 425 -11.14 3.38 -24.02
C LEU A 425 -10.13 4.30 -23.30
N PRO A 426 -10.55 5.31 -22.51
CA PRO A 426 -9.61 6.10 -21.72
C PRO A 426 -8.79 5.28 -20.71
N LEU A 427 -9.34 4.18 -20.18
CA LEU A 427 -8.61 3.27 -19.31
C LEU A 427 -7.48 2.53 -20.05
N LEU A 428 -7.70 2.15 -21.30
CA LEU A 428 -6.66 1.57 -22.14
C LEU A 428 -5.56 2.59 -22.44
N GLU A 429 -5.94 3.82 -22.77
CA GLU A 429 -5.02 4.91 -23.07
C GLU A 429 -4.12 5.23 -21.87
N VAL A 430 -4.71 5.51 -20.70
CA VAL A 430 -3.95 5.88 -19.50
C VAL A 430 -3.03 4.74 -19.03
N THR A 431 -3.43 3.49 -19.26
CA THR A 431 -2.58 2.32 -18.97
C THR A 431 -1.35 2.29 -19.86
N LEU A 432 -1.52 2.51 -21.17
CA LEU A 432 -0.41 2.57 -22.11
C LEU A 432 0.48 3.80 -21.86
N MET A 433 -0.10 4.94 -21.49
CA MET A 433 0.64 6.14 -21.09
C MET A 433 1.47 5.89 -19.82
N GLY A 434 0.89 5.27 -18.79
CA GLY A 434 1.60 4.89 -17.57
C GLY A 434 2.73 3.89 -17.84
N LYS A 435 2.50 2.91 -18.73
CA LYS A 435 3.54 2.00 -19.23
C LYS A 435 4.67 2.76 -19.92
N ALA A 436 4.33 3.64 -20.87
CA ALA A 436 5.31 4.43 -21.62
C ALA A 436 6.13 5.34 -20.70
N LEU A 437 5.51 5.93 -19.68
CA LEU A 437 6.20 6.71 -18.65
C LEU A 437 7.21 5.88 -17.87
N MET A 438 6.84 4.67 -17.42
CA MET A 438 7.76 3.77 -16.71
C MET A 438 8.89 3.27 -17.62
N GLU A 439 8.61 2.98 -18.89
CA GLU A 439 9.62 2.62 -19.91
C GLU A 439 10.56 3.80 -20.22
N ASN A 440 10.04 5.02 -20.24
CA ASN A 440 10.86 6.22 -20.40
C ASN A 440 11.77 6.47 -19.20
N LEU A 441 11.25 6.32 -17.98
CA LEU A 441 12.04 6.39 -16.76
C LEU A 441 13.15 5.34 -16.75
N ALA A 442 12.83 4.11 -17.14
CA ALA A 442 13.78 3.03 -17.34
C ALA A 442 14.94 3.42 -18.29
N ARG A 443 14.64 4.15 -19.37
CA ARG A 443 15.68 4.68 -20.28
C ARG A 443 16.51 5.81 -19.64
N ILE A 444 15.88 6.71 -18.87
CA ILE A 444 16.56 7.79 -18.15
C ILE A 444 17.56 7.24 -17.12
N ILE A 445 17.19 6.15 -16.42
CA ILE A 445 18.03 5.47 -15.43
C ILE A 445 19.25 4.79 -16.08
N ASP A 446 19.05 4.18 -17.26
CA ASP A 446 20.12 3.48 -17.99
C ASP A 446 21.14 4.43 -18.62
N ASP A 447 20.72 5.65 -18.96
CA ASP A 447 21.59 6.72 -19.45
C ASP A 447 22.48 7.27 -18.32
N ARG A 448 23.40 6.44 -17.82
CA ARG A 448 24.31 6.79 -16.73
C ARG A 448 25.75 6.83 -17.22
N LYS A 449 26.49 7.84 -16.74
CA LYS A 449 27.94 7.89 -16.95
C LYS A 449 28.61 6.78 -16.14
N ARG A 450 29.70 6.22 -16.70
CA ARG A 450 30.54 5.25 -15.99
C ARG A 450 31.02 5.86 -14.67
N LYS A 451 30.80 5.17 -13.55
CA LYS A 451 31.36 5.55 -12.25
C LYS A 451 32.86 5.30 -12.26
N ALA A 452 33.65 6.27 -11.81
CA ALA A 452 35.05 6.05 -11.49
C ALA A 452 35.15 5.07 -10.31
N VAL A 453 36.15 4.19 -10.33
CA VAL A 453 36.43 3.32 -9.19
C VAL A 453 37.22 4.15 -8.18
N GLU A 454 36.51 4.67 -7.18
CA GLU A 454 37.10 5.49 -6.11
C GLU A 454 36.87 4.81 -4.77
N LEU A 455 37.89 4.80 -3.91
CA LEU A 455 37.70 4.47 -2.51
C LEU A 455 36.83 5.56 -1.86
N ASN A 456 35.97 5.16 -0.92
CA ASN A 456 35.16 6.09 -0.17
C ASN A 456 36.06 6.87 0.81
N THR A 457 36.73 7.89 0.28
CA THR A 457 37.53 8.85 1.05
C THR A 457 36.58 9.96 1.47
N ALA A 458 36.42 10.14 2.78
CA ALA A 458 35.38 10.98 3.35
C ALA A 458 35.44 12.44 2.84
N GLU A 459 34.26 13.11 2.87
CA GLU A 459 34.04 14.55 2.63
C GLU A 459 34.01 15.05 1.18
N LYS A 460 33.32 14.36 0.26
CA LYS A 460 32.46 15.14 -0.65
C LYS A 460 31.16 15.36 0.07
N ALA A 461 30.93 16.60 0.52
CA ALA A 461 29.66 17.10 1.03
C ALA A 461 28.53 16.39 0.30
N THR A 462 27.82 15.53 1.03
CA THR A 462 26.79 14.67 0.47
C THR A 462 25.82 15.56 -0.27
N SER A 463 25.76 15.44 -1.60
CA SER A 463 24.66 16.02 -2.35
C SER A 463 23.38 15.65 -1.61
N PRO A 464 22.48 16.62 -1.33
CA PRO A 464 21.31 16.34 -0.53
C PRO A 464 20.57 15.19 -1.17
N ARG A 465 20.38 14.15 -0.37
CA ARG A 465 19.59 13.00 -0.76
C ARG A 465 18.15 13.41 -0.56
N LEU A 466 17.32 13.15 -1.57
CA LEU A 466 15.88 13.15 -1.39
C LEU A 466 15.58 12.18 -0.23
N PRO A 467 15.00 12.62 0.89
CA PRO A 467 14.80 11.74 2.03
C PRO A 467 13.66 10.76 1.77
N PHE A 468 13.79 9.55 2.32
CA PHE A 468 12.71 8.56 2.33
C PHE A 468 11.46 9.12 3.02
N SER A 469 10.32 8.46 2.80
CA SER A 469 9.07 8.82 3.45
C SER A 469 9.15 8.62 4.96
N PHE A 470 8.43 9.49 5.68
CA PHE A 470 8.31 9.44 7.12
C PHE A 470 7.59 8.18 7.58
N VAL A 471 8.15 7.54 8.60
CA VAL A 471 7.57 6.39 9.29
C VAL A 471 7.65 6.70 10.78
N GLY A 472 6.48 6.93 11.41
CA GLY A 472 6.44 7.17 12.84
C GLY A 472 7.08 6.00 13.58
N LYS A 473 8.01 6.30 14.49
CA LYS A 473 8.45 5.32 15.47
C LYS A 473 7.29 5.10 16.41
N SER A 474 6.48 4.08 16.15
CA SER A 474 5.45 3.69 17.10
C SER A 474 6.15 3.45 18.43
N SER A 475 5.82 4.25 19.44
CA SER A 475 6.27 4.04 20.81
C SER A 475 5.87 2.62 21.20
N VAL A 476 6.86 1.73 21.33
CA VAL A 476 6.70 0.33 21.74
C VAL A 476 6.04 0.26 23.11
#